data_AF-A0A6B0WJR8-F1
#
_entry.id   AF-A0A6B0WJR8-F1
#
_cell.length_a   1.000
_cell.length_b   1.000
_cell.length_c   1.000
_cell.angle_alpha   90.00
_cell.angle_beta   90.00
_cell.angle_gamma   90.00
#
_symmetry.space_group_name_H-M   'P 1'
#
loop_
_entity.id
_entity.type
_entity.pdbx_description
1 polymer ?
#
loop_
_entity_poly.entity_id
_entity_poly.type
_entity_poly.pdbx_seq_one_letter_code
_entity_poly.pdbx_strand_id
1 'polypeptide(L)'
;MPEPELFFEDFVPGDVIELGTYEMTEAEIIDFGRRFDPQYFHTDPEAALDSPFGGLIASGWHTVSAWARLWIDTVVSKADGRGSGGMQEVRWFEPVRPGDSLTATVEILNTQPSSRHADRGTVFIGCTMTNQHGRVVMTFHGRGLFGRRHPTGESTPSHPEQDAGADSSAPRDSIEVRSADGVKLNLRMLGGSGPDLLVCHATGFHGLAYRPLAQSLKEHFTVWALDFRGHGSSASAPGGDYAWSGMGADVAACTETIGAERLYGFGHSMGGAALLMAERSQPGTFERLFLYEPIVLPRGFFDQPGNNPLSKGARNRREIFDSRAEALARYSSRSPLGVMRADALAAYVEGGFVDLPDGRVRLACSAETEARTFEASGGLPTEEVSAINAPATVAAGTAVAGVSNPGIFGPAIAEALPQGRFLSFENLSHFGPLEAPGVVAAAAVRELLEG
;
A
#
# COMPACT_ATOMS: atom_id res chain seq x y z
N MET A 1 28.88 -12.37 22.49
CA MET A 1 27.88 -11.49 23.12
C MET A 1 27.37 -12.20 24.36
N PRO A 2 27.08 -11.52 25.47
CA PRO A 2 26.33 -12.12 26.58
C PRO A 2 25.00 -12.70 26.07
N GLU A 3 24.44 -13.67 26.79
CA GLU A 3 23.11 -14.20 26.45
C GLU A 3 22.07 -13.07 26.49
N PRO A 4 21.13 -13.03 25.53
CA PRO A 4 20.10 -12.00 25.50
C PRO A 4 19.16 -12.13 26.70
N GLU A 5 18.93 -11.01 27.38
CA GLU A 5 18.00 -10.85 28.50
C GLU A 5 16.58 -10.51 27.99
N LEU A 6 16.49 -9.81 26.85
CA LEU A 6 15.24 -9.38 26.23
C LEU A 6 14.93 -10.16 24.93
N PHE A 7 13.68 -10.58 24.81
CA PHE A 7 13.13 -11.27 23.65
C PHE A 7 11.89 -10.56 23.14
N PHE A 8 11.41 -10.99 21.96
CA PHE A 8 10.19 -10.49 21.35
C PHE A 8 9.00 -10.41 22.33
N GLU A 9 8.85 -11.42 23.20
CA GLU A 9 7.76 -11.48 24.17
C GLU A 9 7.83 -10.41 25.29
N ASP A 10 8.95 -9.73 25.47
CA ASP A 10 9.14 -8.71 26.51
C ASP A 10 8.71 -7.31 26.06
N PHE A 11 8.33 -7.14 24.80
CA PHE A 11 7.82 -5.88 24.27
C PHE A 11 6.29 -5.93 24.23
N VAL A 12 5.63 -5.16 25.09
CA VAL A 12 4.16 -5.11 25.15
C VAL A 12 3.66 -3.80 24.54
N PRO A 13 2.69 -3.83 23.61
CA PRO A 13 2.10 -2.61 23.07
C PRO A 13 1.58 -1.68 24.19
N GLY A 14 1.92 -0.39 24.09
CA GLY A 14 1.64 0.64 25.09
C GLY A 14 2.77 0.86 26.10
N ASP A 15 3.78 -0.02 26.18
CA ASP A 15 4.93 0.20 27.06
C ASP A 15 5.79 1.37 26.57
N VAL A 16 6.30 2.15 27.52
CA VAL A 16 7.24 3.25 27.25
C VAL A 16 8.58 2.94 27.91
N ILE A 17 9.63 2.94 27.10
CA ILE A 17 11.01 2.69 27.49
C ILE A 17 11.78 4.01 27.48
N GLU A 18 12.36 4.39 28.62
CA GLU A 18 13.28 5.52 28.71
C GLU A 18 14.70 5.08 28.32
N LEU A 19 15.32 5.78 27.36
CA LEU A 19 16.63 5.40 26.82
C LEU A 19 17.82 6.14 27.46
N GLY A 20 17.54 7.04 28.40
CA GLY A 20 18.53 7.92 29.01
C GLY A 20 18.81 9.18 28.21
N THR A 21 19.99 9.76 28.44
CA THR A 21 20.35 11.11 27.98
C THR A 21 21.69 11.13 27.25
N TYR A 22 21.78 11.91 26.16
CA TYR A 22 22.97 12.13 25.35
C TYR A 22 23.31 13.63 25.32
N GLU A 23 24.52 14.02 25.69
CA GLU A 23 24.98 15.41 25.58
C GLU A 23 25.56 15.65 24.18
N MET A 24 25.03 16.64 23.45
CA MET A 24 25.49 17.00 22.12
C MET A 24 26.55 18.12 22.19
N THR A 25 27.83 17.79 22.05
CA THR A 25 28.94 18.76 22.16
C THR A 25 29.28 19.44 20.81
N GLU A 26 29.90 20.62 20.87
CA GLU A 26 30.33 21.34 19.66
C GLU A 26 31.31 20.51 18.81
N ALA A 27 32.27 19.87 19.47
CA ALA A 27 33.34 19.13 18.80
C ALA A 27 32.80 17.96 17.97
N GLU A 28 31.84 17.20 18.50
CA GLU A 28 31.23 16.10 17.75
C GLU A 28 30.28 16.60 16.65
N ILE A 29 29.58 17.73 16.85
CA ILE A 29 28.76 18.33 15.80
C ILE A 29 29.64 18.62 14.58
N ILE A 30 30.78 19.28 14.80
CA ILE A 30 31.72 19.63 13.73
C ILE A 30 32.34 18.38 13.09
N ASP A 31 32.76 17.38 13.90
CA ASP A 31 33.33 16.13 13.37
C ASP A 31 32.31 15.38 12.50
N PHE A 32 31.09 15.20 13.00
CA PHE A 32 30.02 14.53 12.27
C PHE A 32 29.65 15.29 10.99
N GLY A 33 29.47 16.61 11.10
CA GLY A 33 29.17 17.47 9.95
C GLY A 33 30.22 17.32 8.86
N ARG A 34 31.51 17.39 9.20
CA ARG A 34 32.59 17.24 8.21
C ARG A 34 32.59 15.88 7.52
N ARG A 35 32.19 14.83 8.24
CA ARG A 35 32.23 13.45 7.73
C ARG A 35 31.01 13.08 6.91
N PHE A 36 29.83 13.55 7.29
CA PHE A 36 28.56 13.02 6.76
C PHE A 36 27.63 14.10 6.20
N ASP A 37 27.71 15.34 6.69
CA ASP A 37 26.80 16.42 6.32
C ASP A 37 27.51 17.79 6.30
N PRO A 38 28.38 18.05 5.31
CA PRO A 38 29.35 19.16 5.34
C PRO A 38 28.73 20.50 4.96
N GLN A 39 27.49 20.76 5.38
CA GLN A 39 26.89 22.08 5.30
C GLN A 39 27.58 23.02 6.31
N TYR A 40 27.74 24.29 5.95
CA TYR A 40 28.53 25.25 6.75
C TYR A 40 27.96 25.42 8.18
N PHE A 41 26.63 25.37 8.34
CA PHE A 41 25.96 25.46 9.65
C PHE A 41 26.09 24.20 10.53
N HIS A 42 26.80 23.16 10.06
CA HIS A 42 27.18 21.97 10.84
C HIS A 42 28.69 21.87 11.08
N THR A 43 29.51 22.75 10.48
CA THR A 43 30.97 22.55 10.40
C THR A 43 31.81 23.76 10.78
N ASP A 44 31.23 24.96 10.78
CA ASP A 44 31.90 26.22 11.08
C ASP A 44 31.01 27.10 11.98
N PRO A 45 31.37 27.28 13.27
CA PRO A 45 30.59 28.08 14.21
C PRO A 45 30.42 29.56 13.79
N GLU A 46 31.44 30.16 13.16
CA GLU A 46 31.40 31.57 12.76
C GLU A 46 30.49 31.74 11.55
N ALA A 47 30.66 30.91 10.51
CA ALA A 47 29.81 30.94 9.32
C ALA A 47 28.35 30.57 9.63
N ALA A 48 28.11 29.74 10.65
CA ALA A 48 26.77 29.34 11.06
C ALA A 48 25.94 30.50 11.62
N LEU A 49 26.56 31.59 12.10
CA LEU A 49 25.86 32.78 12.60
C LEU A 49 24.98 33.43 11.52
N ASP A 50 25.40 33.35 10.26
CA ASP A 50 24.67 33.90 9.10
C ASP A 50 23.63 32.91 8.53
N SER A 51 23.54 31.70 9.08
CA SER A 51 22.53 30.72 8.67
C SER A 51 21.13 31.10 9.15
N PRO A 52 20.06 30.52 8.57
CA PRO A 52 18.70 30.66 9.09
C PRO A 52 18.52 30.21 10.55
N PHE A 53 19.48 29.43 11.08
CA PHE A 53 19.49 28.96 12.45
C PHE A 53 20.24 29.92 13.40
N GLY A 54 20.95 30.94 12.91
CA GLY A 54 21.62 31.93 13.76
C GLY A 54 22.72 31.36 14.67
N GLY A 55 23.38 30.27 14.26
CA GLY A 55 24.46 29.62 14.98
C GLY A 55 24.61 28.14 14.62
N LEU A 56 25.66 27.49 15.13
CA LEU A 56 25.95 26.08 14.86
C LEU A 56 24.80 25.18 15.35
N ILE A 57 24.46 24.17 14.57
CA ILE A 57 23.48 23.14 14.93
C ILE A 57 24.01 21.75 14.53
N ALA A 58 23.55 20.70 15.20
CA ALA A 58 23.81 19.33 14.79
C ALA A 58 23.08 18.98 13.48
N SER A 59 23.69 18.14 12.64
CA SER A 59 22.97 17.51 11.53
C SER A 59 21.81 16.69 12.07
N GLY A 60 20.68 16.68 11.36
CA GLY A 60 19.54 15.83 11.71
C GLY A 60 19.91 14.34 11.80
N TRP A 61 20.89 13.89 11.00
CA TRP A 61 21.42 12.53 11.04
C TRP A 61 22.33 12.27 12.24
N HIS A 62 22.97 13.31 12.76
CA HIS A 62 23.72 13.21 14.01
C HIS A 62 22.78 12.99 15.19
N THR A 63 21.66 13.72 15.22
CA THR A 63 20.58 13.56 16.20
C THR A 63 19.99 12.14 16.17
N VAL A 64 19.79 11.57 14.98
CA VAL A 64 19.39 10.14 14.82
C VAL A 64 20.47 9.20 15.37
N SER A 65 21.75 9.50 15.14
CA SER A 65 22.87 8.67 15.62
C SER A 65 22.99 8.69 17.15
N ALA A 66 22.75 9.85 17.78
CA ALA A 66 22.67 9.98 19.23
C ALA A 66 21.52 9.15 19.81
N TRP A 67 20.33 9.19 19.19
CA TRP A 67 19.23 8.30 19.57
C TRP A 67 19.63 6.81 19.43
N ALA A 68 20.26 6.44 18.31
CA ALA A 68 20.66 5.05 18.07
C ALA A 68 21.64 4.55 19.13
N ARG A 69 22.56 5.41 19.59
CA ARG A 69 23.48 5.10 20.69
C ARG A 69 22.71 4.73 21.97
N LEU A 70 21.76 5.58 22.38
CA LEU A 70 20.90 5.36 23.56
C LEU A 70 20.06 4.08 23.44
N TRP A 71 19.45 3.86 22.27
CA TRP A 71 18.66 2.65 21.98
C TRP A 71 19.49 1.38 22.06
N ILE A 72 20.71 1.41 21.52
CA ILE A 72 21.61 0.26 21.54
C ILE A 72 22.05 -0.05 22.98
N ASP A 73 22.43 0.95 23.76
CA ASP A 73 22.84 0.73 25.15
C ASP A 73 21.70 0.20 26.01
N THR A 74 20.50 0.73 25.83
CA THR A 74 19.37 0.42 26.71
C THR A 74 18.72 -0.92 26.35
N VAL A 75 18.50 -1.18 25.05
CA VAL A 75 17.68 -2.28 24.58
C VAL A 75 18.47 -3.27 23.72
N VAL A 76 19.05 -2.82 22.60
CA VAL A 76 19.61 -3.76 21.60
C VAL A 76 20.76 -4.61 22.15
N SER A 77 21.62 -4.02 22.98
CA SER A 77 22.76 -4.74 23.58
C SER A 77 22.35 -5.88 24.52
N LYS A 78 21.10 -5.86 25.01
CA LYS A 78 20.52 -6.86 25.92
C LYS A 78 19.50 -7.76 25.24
N ALA A 79 19.10 -7.47 24.01
CA ALA A 79 18.05 -8.20 23.31
C ALA A 79 18.60 -9.20 22.29
N ASP A 80 17.82 -10.24 21.94
CA ASP A 80 18.04 -11.02 20.72
C ASP A 80 17.62 -10.17 19.51
N GLY A 81 18.39 -9.12 19.23
CA GLY A 81 18.17 -8.21 18.12
C GLY A 81 18.66 -8.83 16.80
N ARG A 82 17.75 -8.95 15.83
CA ARG A 82 18.00 -9.60 14.53
C ARG A 82 17.96 -8.62 13.36
N GLY A 83 18.19 -7.34 13.67
CA GLY A 83 18.19 -6.23 12.73
C GLY A 83 16.93 -5.37 12.84
N SER A 84 16.87 -4.36 11.98
CA SER A 84 15.74 -3.43 11.88
C SER A 84 15.25 -3.40 10.44
N GLY A 85 13.94 -3.28 10.28
CA GLY A 85 13.30 -3.16 8.97
C GLY A 85 13.19 -1.71 8.46
N GLY A 86 13.80 -0.75 9.14
CA GLY A 86 13.85 0.67 8.76
C GLY A 86 13.21 1.64 9.77
N MET A 87 13.33 2.93 9.45
CA MET A 87 12.71 4.07 10.14
C MET A 87 11.81 4.82 9.14
N GLN A 88 10.74 5.44 9.63
CA GLN A 88 9.72 6.17 8.91
C GLN A 88 9.44 7.50 9.63
N GLU A 89 9.01 8.52 8.88
CA GLU A 89 8.62 9.82 9.43
C GLU A 89 9.63 10.46 10.38
N VAL A 90 10.91 10.46 10.03
CA VAL A 90 11.90 11.23 10.80
C VAL A 90 11.58 12.71 10.65
N ARG A 91 11.19 13.35 11.76
CA ARG A 91 10.83 14.76 11.82
C ARG A 91 11.74 15.49 12.80
N TRP A 92 12.22 16.66 12.41
CA TRP A 92 12.98 17.57 13.27
C TRP A 92 12.15 18.80 13.59
N PHE A 93 12.05 19.13 14.87
CA PHE A 93 11.17 20.21 15.35
C PHE A 93 11.94 21.41 15.87
N GLU A 94 13.05 21.16 16.58
CA GLU A 94 13.94 22.18 17.10
C GLU A 94 15.39 21.85 16.71
N PRO A 95 16.19 22.84 16.29
CA PRO A 95 17.59 22.63 16.00
C PRO A 95 18.35 22.25 17.28
N VAL A 96 19.07 21.13 17.24
CA VAL A 96 19.95 20.71 18.34
C VAL A 96 21.22 21.53 18.32
N ARG A 97 21.56 22.14 19.46
CA ARG A 97 22.71 23.04 19.65
C ARG A 97 23.85 22.38 20.42
N PRO A 98 25.08 22.91 20.31
CA PRO A 98 26.15 22.56 21.24
C PRO A 98 25.73 22.76 22.71
N GLY A 99 25.98 21.75 23.54
CA GLY A 99 25.61 21.70 24.96
C GLY A 99 24.18 21.21 25.23
N ASP A 100 23.38 20.91 24.21
CA ASP A 100 22.04 20.36 24.43
C ASP A 100 22.13 18.96 25.04
N SER A 101 21.25 18.68 26.01
CA SER A 101 21.12 17.38 26.64
C SER A 101 19.85 16.70 26.15
N LEU A 102 20.00 15.66 25.34
CA LEU A 102 18.94 15.01 24.59
C LEU A 102 18.45 13.76 25.33
N THR A 103 17.19 13.72 25.71
CA THR A 103 16.56 12.56 26.37
C THR A 103 15.54 11.92 25.44
N ALA A 104 15.61 10.60 25.28
CA ALA A 104 14.76 9.85 24.36
C ALA A 104 13.85 8.85 25.07
N THR A 105 12.62 8.74 24.60
CA THR A 105 11.66 7.70 24.96
C THR A 105 11.24 6.92 23.72
N VAL A 106 10.97 5.62 23.92
CA VAL A 106 10.44 4.72 22.91
C VAL A 106 9.16 4.09 23.41
N GLU A 107 8.06 4.33 22.72
CA GLU A 107 6.80 3.64 22.91
C GLU A 107 6.72 2.40 22.03
N ILE A 108 6.28 1.28 22.58
CA ILE A 108 5.98 0.07 21.80
C ILE A 108 4.59 0.22 21.21
N LEU A 109 4.51 0.44 19.91
CA LEU A 109 3.23 0.68 19.22
C LEU A 109 2.48 -0.61 18.94
N ASN A 110 3.21 -1.66 18.54
CA ASN A 110 2.63 -2.96 18.18
C ASN A 110 3.71 -4.06 18.22
N THR A 111 3.30 -5.32 18.40
CA THR A 111 4.17 -6.49 18.24
C THR A 111 3.52 -7.57 17.38
N GLN A 112 4.29 -8.15 16.46
CA GLN A 112 3.79 -9.11 15.48
C GLN A 112 4.75 -10.30 15.35
N PRO A 113 4.36 -11.52 15.79
CA PRO A 113 5.13 -12.73 15.54
C PRO A 113 5.32 -12.99 14.04
N SER A 114 6.47 -13.53 13.63
CA SER A 114 6.68 -13.87 12.22
C SER A 114 5.86 -15.08 11.80
N SER A 115 5.08 -14.94 10.74
CA SER A 115 4.31 -16.04 10.13
C SER A 115 5.18 -17.00 9.31
N ARG A 116 6.44 -16.65 9.01
CA ARG A 116 7.38 -17.46 8.23
C ARG A 116 8.45 -18.12 9.09
N HIS A 117 8.82 -17.48 10.21
CA HIS A 117 9.92 -17.91 11.05
C HIS A 117 9.49 -17.93 12.51
N ALA A 118 9.20 -19.13 13.04
CA ALA A 118 8.67 -19.32 14.39
C ALA A 118 9.61 -18.80 15.51
N ASP A 119 10.87 -18.51 15.19
CA ASP A 119 11.92 -18.07 16.10
C ASP A 119 12.01 -16.55 16.28
N ARG A 120 11.13 -15.75 15.67
CA ARG A 120 11.21 -14.27 15.74
C ARG A 120 9.87 -13.55 15.59
N GLY A 121 9.87 -12.25 15.89
CA GLY A 121 8.77 -11.33 15.63
C GLY A 121 9.25 -9.89 15.45
N THR A 122 8.38 -9.04 14.92
CA THR A 122 8.64 -7.61 14.67
C THR A 122 8.00 -6.78 15.76
N VAL A 123 8.76 -5.85 16.34
CA VAL A 123 8.29 -4.84 17.31
C VAL A 123 8.30 -3.49 16.62
N PHE A 124 7.16 -2.82 16.60
CA PHE A 124 6.97 -1.49 16.04
C PHE A 124 7.11 -0.46 17.16
N ILE A 125 7.89 0.60 16.90
CA ILE A 125 8.27 1.58 17.91
C ILE A 125 7.98 3.01 17.46
N GLY A 126 7.55 3.86 18.39
CA GLY A 126 7.47 5.30 18.23
C GLY A 126 8.52 5.97 19.11
N CYS A 127 9.35 6.83 18.54
CA CYS A 127 10.39 7.52 19.28
C CYS A 127 10.06 9.01 19.42
N THR A 128 10.27 9.54 20.61
CA THR A 128 10.32 10.98 20.87
C THR A 128 11.63 11.32 21.56
N MET A 129 12.33 12.33 21.06
CA MET A 129 13.52 12.88 21.70
C MET A 129 13.33 14.36 22.03
N THR A 130 13.70 14.74 23.25
CA THR A 130 13.52 16.09 23.81
C THR A 130 14.85 16.65 24.31
N ASN A 131 14.97 17.97 24.38
CA ASN A 131 16.13 18.62 25.01
C ASN A 131 15.89 18.89 26.51
N GLN A 132 16.89 19.46 27.19
CA GLN A 132 16.85 19.84 28.62
C GLN A 132 15.72 20.81 29.00
N HIS A 133 15.09 21.47 28.02
CA HIS A 133 13.98 22.39 28.22
C HIS A 133 12.62 21.70 27.97
N GLY A 134 12.59 20.39 27.74
CA GLY A 134 11.39 19.62 27.44
C GLY A 134 10.83 19.87 26.03
N ARG A 135 11.58 20.52 25.15
CA ARG A 135 11.15 20.75 23.76
C ARG A 135 11.49 19.52 22.92
N VAL A 136 10.53 19.06 22.13
CA VAL A 136 10.75 17.96 21.19
C VAL A 136 11.73 18.42 20.11
N VAL A 137 12.80 17.65 19.91
CA VAL A 137 13.80 17.91 18.86
C VAL A 137 13.61 16.97 17.68
N MET A 138 13.21 15.72 17.93
CA MET A 138 13.08 14.69 16.91
C MET A 138 11.99 13.67 17.26
N THR A 139 11.22 13.24 16.27
CA THR A 139 10.38 12.04 16.36
C THR A 139 10.58 11.15 15.13
N PHE A 140 10.28 9.86 15.26
CA PHE A 140 10.16 8.94 14.13
C PHE A 140 9.40 7.67 14.52
N HIS A 141 8.97 6.87 13.54
CA HIS A 141 8.47 5.51 13.73
C HIS A 141 9.49 4.49 13.20
N GLY A 142 9.69 3.38 13.90
CA GLY A 142 10.67 2.37 13.53
C GLY A 142 10.16 0.97 13.77
N ARG A 143 10.94 -0.02 13.33
CA ARG A 143 10.68 -1.42 13.66
C ARG A 143 11.95 -2.23 13.90
N GLY A 144 11.95 -3.06 14.92
CA GLY A 144 13.02 -4.00 15.27
C GLY A 144 12.57 -5.45 15.11
N LEU A 145 13.44 -6.31 14.62
CA LEU A 145 13.22 -7.75 14.56
C LEU A 145 13.88 -8.38 15.80
N PHE A 146 13.11 -9.10 16.59
CA PHE A 146 13.58 -9.73 17.83
C PHE A 146 13.34 -11.23 17.82
N GLY A 147 14.29 -12.00 18.35
CA GLY A 147 14.13 -13.43 18.54
C GLY A 147 13.09 -13.76 19.62
N ARG A 148 12.45 -14.92 19.50
CA ARG A 148 11.47 -15.44 20.47
C ARG A 148 12.14 -16.34 21.49
N ARG A 149 11.77 -16.20 22.76
CA ARG A 149 12.34 -17.00 23.86
C ARG A 149 12.03 -18.49 23.73
N HIS A 150 10.81 -18.80 23.29
CA HIS A 150 10.34 -20.17 23.09
C HIS A 150 9.66 -20.29 21.73
N PRO A 151 10.40 -20.68 20.67
CA PRO A 151 9.82 -20.91 19.35
C PRO A 151 8.81 -22.07 19.41
N THR A 152 7.54 -21.79 19.13
CA THR A 152 6.49 -22.81 19.08
C THR A 152 6.37 -23.36 17.66
N GLY A 153 6.86 -24.59 17.43
CA GLY A 153 6.67 -25.34 16.18
C GLY A 153 7.96 -25.62 15.39
N GLU A 154 8.03 -26.82 14.79
CA GLU A 154 9.14 -27.23 13.92
C GLU A 154 9.30 -26.24 12.75
N SER A 155 10.46 -25.59 12.70
CA SER A 155 10.91 -24.90 11.50
C SER A 155 11.01 -25.91 10.36
N THR A 156 10.22 -25.74 9.30
CA THR A 156 10.40 -26.54 8.08
C THR A 156 11.84 -26.34 7.60
N PRO A 157 12.68 -27.39 7.55
CA PRO A 157 14.06 -27.23 7.15
C PRO A 157 14.11 -26.98 5.64
N SER A 158 14.47 -25.75 5.25
CA SER A 158 14.87 -25.47 3.87
C SER A 158 16.31 -25.93 3.69
N HIS A 159 16.52 -27.06 3.01
CA HIS A 159 17.86 -27.46 2.55
C HIS A 159 18.37 -26.55 1.41
N PRO A 160 19.69 -26.48 1.20
CA PRO A 160 20.38 -25.28 0.73
C PRO A 160 20.94 -25.40 -0.70
N GLU A 161 21.43 -24.25 -1.19
CA GLU A 161 22.35 -24.02 -2.33
C GLU A 161 21.80 -24.23 -3.75
N GLN A 162 22.09 -23.42 -4.77
CA GLN A 162 22.78 -22.15 -4.98
C GLN A 162 22.53 -21.81 -6.47
N ASP A 163 22.15 -20.56 -6.76
CA ASP A 163 22.75 -19.69 -7.81
C ASP A 163 21.98 -18.36 -7.76
N ALA A 164 22.45 -17.34 -7.03
CA ALA A 164 23.48 -16.39 -7.44
C ALA A 164 23.14 -15.68 -8.77
N GLY A 165 22.42 -14.56 -8.66
CA GLY A 165 22.14 -13.68 -9.79
C GLY A 165 21.36 -12.43 -9.39
N ALA A 166 22.09 -11.32 -9.23
CA ALA A 166 21.64 -9.93 -9.16
C ALA A 166 20.87 -9.44 -7.91
N ASP A 167 21.67 -8.81 -7.05
CA ASP A 167 21.37 -7.58 -6.30
C ASP A 167 20.37 -6.63 -7.02
N SER A 168 19.31 -6.27 -6.30
CA SER A 168 18.67 -4.95 -6.45
C SER A 168 18.19 -4.45 -5.08
N SER A 169 19.03 -3.63 -4.45
CA SER A 169 18.77 -2.89 -3.22
C SER A 169 17.78 -1.72 -3.43
N ALA A 170 16.57 -2.01 -3.90
CA ALA A 170 15.43 -1.10 -3.83
C ALA A 170 14.40 -1.66 -2.82
N PRO A 171 13.66 -0.81 -2.07
CA PRO A 171 12.55 -1.29 -1.26
C PRO A 171 11.60 -2.11 -2.16
N ARG A 172 11.10 -3.25 -1.66
CA ARG A 172 9.96 -3.86 -2.34
C ARG A 172 8.80 -2.90 -2.12
N ASP A 173 8.40 -2.19 -3.16
CA ASP A 173 7.20 -1.34 -3.20
C ASP A 173 5.91 -2.13 -2.93
N SER A 174 6.00 -3.43 -2.61
CA SER A 174 4.88 -4.28 -2.32
C SER A 174 5.07 -5.19 -1.10
N ILE A 175 3.95 -5.46 -0.46
CA ILE A 175 3.77 -6.32 0.70
C ILE A 175 2.99 -7.56 0.22
N GLU A 176 3.46 -8.75 0.61
CA GLU A 176 2.67 -9.98 0.44
C GLU A 176 1.62 -10.03 1.56
N VAL A 177 0.35 -10.05 1.17
CA VAL A 177 -0.80 -10.22 2.06
C VAL A 177 -1.33 -11.65 1.90
N ARG A 178 -1.80 -12.27 2.98
CA ARG A 178 -2.52 -13.55 2.89
C ARG A 178 -4.00 -13.29 3.07
N SER A 179 -4.78 -13.66 2.07
CA SER A 179 -6.25 -13.69 2.18
C SER A 179 -6.70 -14.75 3.19
N ALA A 180 -7.96 -14.67 3.62
CA ALA A 180 -8.55 -15.57 4.62
C ALA A 180 -8.49 -17.06 4.21
N ASP A 181 -8.54 -17.34 2.91
CA ASP A 181 -8.42 -18.68 2.34
C ASP A 181 -6.97 -19.06 1.96
N GLY A 182 -5.99 -18.23 2.34
CA GLY A 182 -4.57 -18.48 2.17
C GLY A 182 -3.99 -18.03 0.83
N VAL A 183 -4.79 -17.43 -0.07
CA VAL A 183 -4.29 -16.85 -1.32
C VAL A 183 -3.26 -15.76 -1.01
N LYS A 184 -2.12 -15.80 -1.71
CA LYS A 184 -1.09 -14.77 -1.62
C LYS A 184 -1.45 -13.61 -2.54
N LEU A 185 -1.62 -12.45 -1.94
CA LEU A 185 -1.96 -11.20 -2.61
C LEU A 185 -0.76 -10.27 -2.61
N ASN A 186 -0.64 -9.46 -3.65
CA ASN A 186 0.34 -8.40 -3.76
C ASN A 186 -0.35 -7.05 -3.49
N LEU A 187 0.05 -6.41 -2.39
CA LEU A 187 -0.40 -5.07 -2.02
C LEU A 187 0.75 -4.08 -2.22
N ARG A 188 0.59 -3.12 -3.12
CA ARG A 188 1.67 -2.20 -3.52
C ARG A 188 1.46 -0.79 -2.94
N MET A 189 2.51 -0.17 -2.43
CA MET A 189 2.56 1.26 -2.17
C MET A 189 2.89 2.01 -3.46
N LEU A 190 1.97 2.83 -3.97
CA LEU A 190 2.19 3.72 -5.11
C LEU A 190 2.72 5.10 -4.69
N GLY A 191 2.87 5.32 -3.38
CA GLY A 191 3.51 6.47 -2.76
C GLY A 191 2.52 7.48 -2.20
N GLY A 192 3.05 8.59 -1.70
CA GLY A 192 2.30 9.70 -1.13
C GLY A 192 2.47 9.84 0.37
N SER A 193 1.70 10.76 0.93
CA SER A 193 1.66 11.08 2.35
C SER A 193 0.27 11.55 2.72
N GLY A 194 -0.22 11.18 3.90
CA GLY A 194 -1.58 11.47 4.34
C GLY A 194 -2.31 10.18 4.72
N PRO A 195 -3.65 10.25 4.92
CA PRO A 195 -4.42 9.06 5.25
C PRO A 195 -4.33 7.99 4.16
N ASP A 196 -4.49 6.72 4.56
CA ASP A 196 -4.39 5.60 3.65
C ASP A 196 -5.57 5.51 2.70
N LEU A 197 -5.26 5.35 1.41
CA LEU A 197 -6.24 5.14 0.34
C LEU A 197 -5.94 3.80 -0.35
N LEU A 198 -6.90 2.87 -0.31
CA LEU A 198 -6.80 1.61 -1.02
C LEU A 198 -7.46 1.68 -2.40
N VAL A 199 -6.66 1.45 -3.45
CA VAL A 199 -7.10 1.35 -4.85
C VAL A 199 -7.35 -0.11 -5.23
N CYS A 200 -8.56 -0.41 -5.68
CA CYS A 200 -9.00 -1.73 -6.13
C CYS A 200 -9.33 -1.70 -7.64
N HIS A 201 -8.64 -2.55 -8.42
CA HIS A 201 -8.71 -2.53 -9.89
C HIS A 201 -9.94 -3.24 -10.49
N ALA A 202 -10.19 -2.99 -11.77
CA ALA A 202 -11.20 -3.68 -12.58
C ALA A 202 -10.78 -5.10 -13.00
N THR A 203 -11.72 -5.95 -13.43
CA THR A 203 -11.46 -7.31 -13.92
C THR A 203 -10.43 -7.31 -15.06
N GLY A 204 -9.42 -8.19 -15.00
CA GLY A 204 -8.38 -8.28 -16.02
C GLY A 204 -7.27 -7.22 -15.94
N PHE A 205 -7.31 -6.37 -14.90
CA PHE A 205 -6.27 -5.37 -14.58
C PHE A 205 -5.44 -5.79 -13.36
N HIS A 206 -4.65 -4.87 -12.83
CA HIS A 206 -3.82 -5.00 -11.64
C HIS A 206 -3.57 -3.59 -11.06
N GLY A 207 -3.15 -3.49 -9.80
CA GLY A 207 -2.98 -2.23 -9.08
C GLY A 207 -2.01 -1.25 -9.76
N LEU A 208 -0.93 -1.77 -10.35
CA LEU A 208 0.06 -0.93 -11.05
C LEU A 208 -0.51 -0.13 -12.23
N ALA A 209 -1.58 -0.61 -12.87
CA ALA A 209 -2.22 0.11 -13.98
C ALA A 209 -2.77 1.48 -13.55
N TYR A 210 -3.01 1.68 -12.26
CA TYR A 210 -3.53 2.92 -11.67
C TYR A 210 -2.42 3.86 -11.20
N ARG A 211 -1.14 3.56 -11.48
CA ARG A 211 -0.01 4.45 -11.15
C ARG A 211 -0.26 5.90 -11.62
N PRO A 212 -0.79 6.18 -12.82
CA PRO A 212 -1.06 7.56 -13.22
C PRO A 212 -2.20 8.25 -12.46
N LEU A 213 -3.21 7.49 -11.99
CA LEU A 213 -4.23 8.00 -11.08
C LEU A 213 -3.58 8.33 -9.71
N ALA A 214 -2.77 7.41 -9.19
CA ALA A 214 -2.07 7.57 -7.92
C ALA A 214 -1.11 8.76 -7.91
N GLN A 215 -0.51 9.13 -9.05
CA GLN A 215 0.34 10.32 -9.16
C GLN A 215 -0.37 11.62 -8.75
N SER A 216 -1.69 11.71 -8.98
CA SER A 216 -2.50 12.86 -8.56
C SER A 216 -3.06 12.70 -7.15
N LEU A 217 -3.27 11.47 -6.69
CA LEU A 217 -3.81 11.19 -5.35
C LEU A 217 -2.75 11.30 -4.24
N LYS A 218 -1.49 11.03 -4.56
CA LYS A 218 -0.38 10.94 -3.59
C LYS A 218 -0.04 12.26 -2.88
N GLU A 219 -0.53 13.39 -3.38
CA GLU A 219 -0.41 14.69 -2.72
C GLU A 219 -1.30 14.79 -1.46
N HIS A 220 -2.31 13.92 -1.38
CA HIS A 220 -3.34 13.94 -0.35
C HIS A 220 -3.41 12.65 0.46
N PHE A 221 -2.99 11.54 -0.12
CA PHE A 221 -3.13 10.21 0.45
C PHE A 221 -1.81 9.43 0.40
N THR A 222 -1.68 8.48 1.32
CA THR A 222 -0.77 7.35 1.16
C THR A 222 -1.48 6.29 0.32
N VAL A 223 -1.07 6.09 -0.94
CA VAL A 223 -1.85 5.30 -1.91
C VAL A 223 -1.35 3.86 -1.97
N TRP A 224 -2.23 2.93 -1.57
CA TRP A 224 -2.05 1.49 -1.72
C TRP A 224 -2.83 0.97 -2.93
N ALA A 225 -2.32 -0.06 -3.60
CA ALA A 225 -3.00 -0.71 -4.71
C ALA A 225 -2.91 -2.22 -4.58
N LEU A 226 -4.06 -2.88 -4.52
CA LEU A 226 -4.19 -4.33 -4.46
C LEU A 226 -4.12 -4.92 -5.87
N ASP A 227 -3.37 -5.99 -6.06
CA ASP A 227 -3.60 -6.96 -7.13
C ASP A 227 -4.52 -8.07 -6.61
N PHE A 228 -5.72 -8.23 -7.18
CA PHE A 228 -6.63 -9.29 -6.76
C PHE A 228 -6.09 -10.68 -7.07
N ARG A 229 -6.61 -11.72 -6.40
CA ARG A 229 -6.27 -13.13 -6.69
C ARG A 229 -6.31 -13.41 -8.20
N GLY A 230 -5.28 -14.08 -8.70
CA GLY A 230 -5.09 -14.40 -10.11
C GLY A 230 -4.78 -13.23 -11.04
N HIS A 231 -4.55 -12.03 -10.50
CA HIS A 231 -4.21 -10.83 -11.24
C HIS A 231 -2.85 -10.27 -10.82
N GLY A 232 -2.18 -9.54 -11.71
CA GLY A 232 -0.91 -8.88 -11.43
C GLY A 232 0.12 -9.83 -10.83
N SER A 233 0.70 -9.44 -9.68
CA SER A 233 1.68 -10.27 -8.97
C SER A 233 1.07 -11.19 -7.90
N SER A 234 -0.25 -11.25 -7.79
CA SER A 234 -0.95 -12.13 -6.85
C SER A 234 -1.05 -13.55 -7.37
N ALA A 235 -1.05 -14.52 -6.46
CA ALA A 235 -1.23 -15.92 -6.79
C ALA A 235 -2.65 -16.20 -7.30
N SER A 236 -2.78 -17.22 -8.14
CA SER A 236 -4.08 -17.76 -8.53
C SER A 236 -4.82 -18.38 -7.34
N ALA A 237 -6.16 -18.34 -7.37
CA ALA A 237 -6.98 -18.93 -6.34
C ALA A 237 -6.92 -20.47 -6.37
N PRO A 238 -6.79 -21.16 -5.23
CA PRO A 238 -6.93 -22.60 -5.14
C PRO A 238 -8.24 -23.08 -5.77
N GLY A 239 -8.18 -24.16 -6.57
CA GLY A 239 -9.36 -24.69 -7.28
C GLY A 239 -9.92 -23.77 -8.37
N GLY A 240 -9.34 -22.59 -8.59
CA GLY A 240 -9.84 -21.59 -9.53
C GLY A 240 -11.12 -20.90 -9.06
N ASP A 241 -11.29 -20.74 -7.74
CA ASP A 241 -12.39 -19.98 -7.15
C ASP A 241 -12.15 -18.48 -7.24
N TYR A 242 -12.86 -17.85 -8.17
CA TYR A 242 -12.83 -16.40 -8.40
C TYR A 242 -14.14 -15.72 -8.04
N ALA A 243 -14.92 -16.30 -7.11
CA ALA A 243 -16.11 -15.66 -6.55
C ALA A 243 -15.75 -14.29 -5.97
N TRP A 244 -16.57 -13.28 -6.25
CA TRP A 244 -16.28 -11.91 -5.84
C TRP A 244 -16.42 -11.69 -4.33
N SER A 245 -17.14 -12.56 -3.61
CA SER A 245 -17.06 -12.60 -2.15
C SER A 245 -15.64 -12.87 -1.64
N GLY A 246 -14.87 -13.70 -2.35
CA GLY A 246 -13.44 -13.90 -2.09
C GLY A 246 -12.61 -12.66 -2.39
N MET A 247 -12.98 -11.87 -3.40
CA MET A 247 -12.34 -10.56 -3.65
C MET A 247 -12.65 -9.55 -2.53
N GLY A 248 -13.86 -9.57 -1.97
CA GLY A 248 -14.18 -8.80 -0.76
C GLY A 248 -13.33 -9.22 0.45
N ALA A 249 -13.09 -10.52 0.61
CA ALA A 249 -12.18 -11.04 1.65
C ALA A 249 -10.71 -10.63 1.40
N ASP A 250 -10.29 -10.56 0.13
CA ASP A 250 -8.96 -10.05 -0.24
C ASP A 250 -8.79 -8.59 0.16
N VAL A 251 -9.81 -7.75 -0.04
CA VAL A 251 -9.81 -6.35 0.42
C VAL A 251 -9.69 -6.29 1.93
N ALA A 252 -10.49 -7.07 2.68
CA ALA A 252 -10.44 -7.09 4.14
C ALA A 252 -9.06 -7.48 4.68
N ALA A 253 -8.42 -8.49 4.09
CA ALA A 253 -7.05 -8.87 4.48
C ALA A 253 -6.02 -7.75 4.20
N CYS A 254 -6.23 -6.98 3.13
CA CYS A 254 -5.38 -5.85 2.80
C CYS A 254 -5.59 -4.66 3.73
N THR A 255 -6.84 -4.33 4.09
CA THR A 255 -7.12 -3.25 5.04
C THR A 255 -6.56 -3.57 6.42
N GLU A 256 -6.69 -4.82 6.88
CA GLU A 256 -6.06 -5.31 8.11
C GLU A 256 -4.52 -5.20 8.05
N THR A 257 -3.90 -5.50 6.90
CA THR A 257 -2.44 -5.39 6.73
C THR A 257 -1.97 -3.93 6.71
N ILE A 258 -2.75 -3.01 6.14
CA ILE A 258 -2.45 -1.58 6.17
C ILE A 258 -2.55 -1.06 7.62
N GLY A 259 -3.52 -1.54 8.39
CA GLY A 259 -3.58 -1.32 9.84
C GLY A 259 -4.05 0.09 10.24
N ALA A 260 -4.63 0.84 9.32
CA ALA A 260 -5.29 2.11 9.64
C ALA A 260 -6.65 1.87 10.34
N GLU A 261 -7.02 2.77 11.26
CA GLU A 261 -8.31 2.68 11.97
C GLU A 261 -9.50 2.72 10.99
N ARG A 262 -9.44 3.64 10.02
CA ARG A 262 -10.33 3.72 8.86
C ARG A 262 -9.54 4.15 7.63
N LEU A 263 -9.90 3.61 6.47
CA LEU A 263 -9.25 3.91 5.19
C LEU A 263 -10.17 4.68 4.26
N TYR A 264 -9.59 5.38 3.29
CA TYR A 264 -10.32 5.76 2.10
C TYR A 264 -10.27 4.62 1.07
N GLY A 265 -11.30 4.48 0.25
CA GLY A 265 -11.34 3.48 -0.82
C GLY A 265 -11.58 4.10 -2.19
N PHE A 266 -10.81 3.68 -3.19
CA PHE A 266 -11.08 3.94 -4.60
C PHE A 266 -11.26 2.60 -5.32
N GLY A 267 -12.45 2.35 -5.87
CA GLY A 267 -12.76 1.10 -6.56
C GLY A 267 -13.23 1.33 -7.98
N HIS A 268 -12.67 0.58 -8.94
CA HIS A 268 -13.13 0.60 -10.32
C HIS A 268 -13.75 -0.74 -10.69
N SER A 269 -15.00 -0.74 -11.19
CA SER A 269 -15.67 -1.93 -11.70
C SER A 269 -15.78 -3.02 -10.62
N MET A 270 -15.20 -4.21 -10.84
CA MET A 270 -15.05 -5.26 -9.84
C MET A 270 -14.48 -4.75 -8.52
N GLY A 271 -13.44 -3.91 -8.56
CA GLY A 271 -12.83 -3.36 -7.37
C GLY A 271 -13.79 -2.51 -6.54
N GLY A 272 -14.74 -1.81 -7.17
CA GLY A 272 -15.78 -1.07 -6.47
C GLY A 272 -16.78 -1.97 -5.75
N ALA A 273 -17.19 -3.07 -6.39
CA ALA A 273 -18.04 -4.08 -5.75
C ALA A 273 -17.32 -4.77 -4.57
N ALA A 274 -16.03 -5.08 -4.74
CA ALA A 274 -15.21 -5.70 -3.69
C ALA A 274 -15.06 -4.81 -2.45
N LEU A 275 -14.85 -3.49 -2.61
CA LEU A 275 -14.82 -2.54 -1.49
C LEU A 275 -16.15 -2.54 -0.72
N LEU A 276 -17.28 -2.51 -1.42
CA LEU A 276 -18.60 -2.56 -0.80
C LEU A 276 -18.85 -3.90 -0.07
N MET A 277 -18.41 -5.03 -0.64
CA MET A 277 -18.50 -6.33 0.03
C MET A 277 -17.66 -6.38 1.30
N ALA A 278 -16.44 -5.83 1.26
CA ALA A 278 -15.57 -5.74 2.42
C ALA A 278 -16.21 -4.89 3.53
N GLU A 279 -16.68 -3.69 3.20
CA GLU A 279 -17.37 -2.79 4.13
C GLU A 279 -18.62 -3.44 4.73
N ARG A 280 -19.40 -4.17 3.93
CA ARG A 280 -20.55 -4.91 4.45
C ARG A 280 -20.15 -6.01 5.44
N SER A 281 -19.03 -6.68 5.19
CA SER A 281 -18.53 -7.75 6.05
C SER A 281 -17.87 -7.24 7.33
N GLN A 282 -17.22 -6.08 7.26
CA GLN A 282 -16.53 -5.41 8.35
C GLN A 282 -16.94 -3.92 8.36
N PRO A 283 -18.14 -3.57 8.86
CA PRO A 283 -18.61 -2.19 8.86
C PRO A 283 -17.69 -1.25 9.63
N GLY A 284 -17.46 -0.06 9.08
CA GLY A 284 -16.55 0.95 9.64
C GLY A 284 -15.11 0.83 9.14
N THR A 285 -14.82 -0.04 8.16
CA THR A 285 -13.49 -0.15 7.56
C THR A 285 -13.13 1.10 6.78
N PHE A 286 -14.10 1.65 6.03
CA PHE A 286 -13.87 2.81 5.18
C PHE A 286 -14.47 4.10 5.76
N GLU A 287 -13.65 5.13 5.83
CA GLU A 287 -14.07 6.51 6.08
C GLU A 287 -14.99 6.98 4.96
N ARG A 288 -14.55 6.84 3.70
CA ARG A 288 -15.33 7.12 2.49
C ARG A 288 -14.88 6.30 1.29
N LEU A 289 -15.80 6.10 0.36
CA LEU A 289 -15.59 5.35 -0.87
C LEU A 289 -15.83 6.22 -2.11
N PHE A 290 -14.93 6.11 -3.09
CA PHE A 290 -15.14 6.60 -4.45
C PHE A 290 -15.16 5.41 -5.41
N LEU A 291 -16.30 5.18 -6.04
CA LEU A 291 -16.59 3.96 -6.80
C LEU A 291 -16.86 4.32 -8.26
N TYR A 292 -15.89 4.09 -9.14
CA TYR A 292 -16.06 4.30 -10.57
C TYR A 292 -16.70 3.06 -11.22
N GLU A 293 -17.95 3.22 -11.66
CA GLU A 293 -18.80 2.20 -12.29
C GLU A 293 -18.74 0.82 -11.60
N PRO A 294 -19.02 0.75 -10.28
CA PRO A 294 -19.00 -0.52 -9.56
C PRO A 294 -20.02 -1.49 -10.15
N ILE A 295 -19.64 -2.76 -10.27
CA ILE A 295 -20.56 -3.80 -10.77
C ILE A 295 -21.42 -4.30 -9.61
N VAL A 296 -22.49 -3.55 -9.33
CA VAL A 296 -23.54 -3.86 -8.36
C VAL A 296 -24.85 -3.82 -9.11
N LEU A 297 -25.45 -4.98 -9.35
CA LEU A 297 -26.61 -5.12 -10.22
C LEU A 297 -27.81 -5.68 -9.45
N PRO A 298 -29.05 -5.44 -9.91
CA PRO A 298 -30.23 -6.00 -9.28
C PRO A 298 -30.15 -7.52 -9.19
N ARG A 299 -30.78 -8.09 -8.15
CA ARG A 299 -30.81 -9.55 -7.99
C ARG A 299 -31.37 -10.22 -9.26
N GLY A 300 -30.70 -11.27 -9.71
CA GLY A 300 -31.10 -12.04 -10.88
C GLY A 300 -30.66 -11.48 -12.23
N PHE A 301 -29.95 -10.35 -12.27
CA PHE A 301 -29.47 -9.77 -13.52
C PHE A 301 -28.50 -10.69 -14.29
N PHE A 302 -27.71 -11.50 -13.58
CA PHE A 302 -26.76 -12.46 -14.16
C PHE A 302 -27.19 -13.93 -14.06
N ASP A 303 -28.44 -14.23 -13.65
CA ASP A 303 -28.92 -15.62 -13.40
C ASP A 303 -29.08 -16.48 -14.68
N GLN A 304 -28.43 -16.11 -15.78
CA GLN A 304 -28.36 -16.86 -17.03
C GLN A 304 -26.99 -17.58 -17.12
N PRO A 305 -26.84 -18.80 -16.57
CA PRO A 305 -25.57 -19.53 -16.60
C PRO A 305 -25.10 -19.79 -18.04
N GLY A 306 -23.81 -19.54 -18.29
CA GLY A 306 -23.11 -19.96 -19.52
C GLY A 306 -23.17 -19.00 -20.72
N ASN A 307 -23.75 -17.80 -20.59
CA ASN A 307 -23.82 -16.85 -21.70
C ASN A 307 -23.36 -15.42 -21.35
N ASN A 308 -22.18 -15.28 -20.72
CA ASN A 308 -21.55 -13.97 -20.53
C ASN A 308 -20.65 -13.62 -21.74
N PRO A 309 -20.99 -12.59 -22.56
CA PRO A 309 -20.17 -12.19 -23.70
C PRO A 309 -18.75 -11.73 -23.29
N LEU A 310 -18.60 -11.16 -22.09
CA LEU A 310 -17.30 -10.73 -21.57
C LEU A 310 -16.41 -11.93 -21.26
N SER A 311 -16.94 -13.01 -20.67
CA SER A 311 -16.16 -14.22 -20.41
C SER A 311 -15.74 -14.92 -21.71
N LYS A 312 -16.63 -14.95 -22.73
CA LYS A 312 -16.30 -15.44 -24.08
C LYS A 312 -15.20 -14.58 -24.73
N GLY A 313 -15.30 -13.25 -24.60
CA GLY A 313 -14.29 -12.32 -25.08
C GLY A 313 -12.93 -12.52 -24.42
N ALA A 314 -12.92 -12.68 -23.10
CA ALA A 314 -11.71 -12.92 -22.30
C ALA A 314 -10.98 -14.19 -22.76
N ARG A 315 -11.68 -15.32 -22.95
CA ARG A 315 -11.05 -16.57 -23.44
C ARG A 315 -10.41 -16.48 -24.82
N ASN A 316 -10.85 -15.53 -25.65
CA ASN A 316 -10.29 -15.30 -26.98
C ASN A 316 -9.07 -14.36 -26.97
N ARG A 317 -8.67 -13.85 -25.81
CA ARG A 317 -7.50 -12.98 -25.71
C ARG A 317 -6.24 -13.76 -26.06
N ARG A 318 -5.36 -13.10 -26.82
CA ARG A 318 -3.98 -13.55 -26.97
C ARG A 318 -3.29 -13.43 -25.61
N GLU A 319 -2.73 -14.53 -25.13
CA GLU A 319 -2.03 -14.56 -23.84
C GLU A 319 -0.53 -14.31 -23.96
N ILE A 320 0.10 -14.76 -25.05
CA ILE A 320 1.56 -14.73 -25.22
C ILE A 320 1.95 -13.75 -26.33
N PHE A 321 2.94 -12.91 -26.05
CA PHE A 321 3.47 -11.89 -26.94
C PHE A 321 4.99 -12.02 -27.04
N ASP A 322 5.56 -11.55 -28.13
CA ASP A 322 7.01 -11.58 -28.36
C ASP A 322 7.75 -10.66 -27.40
N SER A 323 7.11 -9.57 -26.97
CA SER A 323 7.63 -8.66 -25.95
C SER A 323 6.53 -7.78 -25.36
N ARG A 324 6.82 -7.10 -24.24
CA ARG A 324 5.96 -6.02 -23.71
C ARG A 324 5.75 -4.89 -24.72
N ALA A 325 6.77 -4.57 -25.52
CA ALA A 325 6.65 -3.55 -26.56
C ALA A 325 5.63 -3.94 -27.65
N GLU A 326 5.61 -5.21 -28.05
CA GLU A 326 4.61 -5.73 -28.99
C GLU A 326 3.18 -5.68 -28.39
N ALA A 327 3.03 -6.07 -27.13
CA ALA A 327 1.76 -6.00 -26.41
C ALA A 327 1.24 -4.55 -26.33
N LEU A 328 2.11 -3.60 -25.98
CA LEU A 328 1.78 -2.17 -25.91
C LEU A 328 1.30 -1.64 -27.26
N ALA A 329 2.04 -1.91 -28.35
CA ALA A 329 1.66 -1.47 -29.70
C ALA A 329 0.32 -2.09 -30.17
N ARG A 330 0.06 -3.35 -29.80
CA ARG A 330 -1.22 -4.00 -30.11
C ARG A 330 -2.37 -3.34 -29.37
N TYR A 331 -2.23 -3.12 -28.06
CA TYR A 331 -3.31 -2.58 -27.25
C TYR A 331 -3.55 -1.09 -27.51
N SER A 332 -2.51 -0.32 -27.83
CA SER A 332 -2.67 1.10 -28.15
C SER A 332 -3.43 1.35 -29.46
N SER A 333 -3.41 0.39 -30.38
CA SER A 333 -4.02 0.52 -31.71
C SER A 333 -5.46 0.01 -31.80
N ARG A 334 -6.04 -0.53 -30.71
CA ARG A 334 -7.35 -1.19 -30.74
C ARG A 334 -8.16 -0.96 -29.47
N SER A 335 -9.46 -0.77 -29.63
CA SER A 335 -10.41 -0.80 -28.51
C SER A 335 -10.51 -2.22 -27.89
N PRO A 336 -10.87 -2.33 -26.61
CA PRO A 336 -11.19 -1.23 -25.71
C PRO A 336 -9.95 -0.51 -25.15
N LEU A 337 -8.80 -1.16 -24.98
CA LEU A 337 -7.65 -0.59 -24.25
C LEU A 337 -6.99 0.63 -24.89
N GLY A 338 -7.13 0.81 -26.22
CA GLY A 338 -6.57 1.95 -26.94
C GLY A 338 -7.15 3.32 -26.56
N VAL A 339 -8.23 3.36 -25.76
CA VAL A 339 -8.79 4.61 -25.21
C VAL A 339 -8.00 5.15 -24.03
N MET A 340 -7.23 4.29 -23.34
CA MET A 340 -6.47 4.66 -22.14
C MET A 340 -5.39 5.69 -22.47
N ARG A 341 -5.06 6.55 -21.48
CA ARG A 341 -3.89 7.43 -21.57
C ARG A 341 -2.63 6.59 -21.75
N ALA A 342 -1.68 7.08 -22.55
CA ALA A 342 -0.50 6.32 -22.96
C ALA A 342 0.33 5.78 -21.79
N ASP A 343 0.46 6.54 -20.71
CA ASP A 343 1.17 6.14 -19.50
C ASP A 343 0.40 5.13 -18.63
N ALA A 344 -0.93 5.19 -18.61
CA ALA A 344 -1.79 4.18 -17.98
C ALA A 344 -1.70 2.86 -18.73
N LEU A 345 -1.71 2.91 -20.06
CA LEU A 345 -1.53 1.72 -20.89
C LEU A 345 -0.12 1.13 -20.74
N ALA A 346 0.91 1.98 -20.65
CA ALA A 346 2.27 1.53 -20.37
C ALA A 346 2.35 0.85 -18.99
N ALA A 347 1.74 1.42 -17.95
CA ALA A 347 1.70 0.82 -16.61
C ALA A 347 0.92 -0.51 -16.59
N TYR A 348 -0.17 -0.61 -17.36
CA TYR A 348 -0.91 -1.87 -17.57
C TYR A 348 -0.03 -2.96 -18.20
N VAL A 349 0.74 -2.63 -19.23
CA VAL A 349 1.63 -3.60 -19.87
C VAL A 349 2.83 -3.94 -18.98
N GLU A 350 3.31 -3.00 -18.17
CA GLU A 350 4.42 -3.22 -17.23
C GLU A 350 4.07 -4.28 -16.18
N GLY A 351 2.93 -4.13 -15.48
CA GLY A 351 2.52 -5.02 -14.40
C GLY A 351 1.64 -6.21 -14.82
N GLY A 352 1.12 -6.19 -16.05
CA GLY A 352 0.17 -7.18 -16.55
C GLY A 352 0.80 -8.40 -17.22
N PHE A 353 2.14 -8.51 -17.23
CA PHE A 353 2.87 -9.54 -17.96
C PHE A 353 4.00 -10.17 -17.14
N VAL A 354 4.14 -11.48 -17.27
CA VAL A 354 5.22 -12.31 -16.72
C VAL A 354 6.19 -12.70 -17.84
N ASP A 355 7.49 -12.59 -17.56
CA ASP A 355 8.55 -13.01 -18.49
C ASP A 355 8.64 -14.53 -18.61
N LEU A 356 8.79 -15.01 -19.84
CA LEU A 356 9.00 -16.42 -20.15
C LEU A 356 10.49 -16.69 -20.42
N PRO A 357 10.98 -17.93 -20.17
CA PRO A 357 12.40 -18.27 -20.37
C PRO A 357 12.91 -18.08 -21.81
N ASP A 358 12.01 -18.08 -22.79
CA ASP A 358 12.34 -17.90 -24.21
C ASP A 358 12.34 -16.42 -24.67
N GLY A 359 12.24 -15.48 -23.72
CA GLY A 359 12.24 -14.03 -23.98
C GLY A 359 10.87 -13.46 -24.35
N ARG A 360 9.85 -14.29 -24.52
CA ARG A 360 8.46 -13.84 -24.70
C ARG A 360 7.85 -13.43 -23.37
N VAL A 361 6.64 -12.86 -23.43
CA VAL A 361 5.88 -12.49 -22.24
C VAL A 361 4.46 -13.06 -22.30
N ARG A 362 3.92 -13.43 -21.14
CA ARG A 362 2.54 -13.95 -21.00
C ARG A 362 1.74 -13.07 -20.06
N LEU A 363 0.44 -12.93 -20.31
CA LEU A 363 -0.46 -12.26 -19.38
C LEU A 363 -0.35 -12.84 -17.97
N ALA A 364 -0.23 -11.96 -16.97
CA ALA A 364 -0.22 -12.32 -15.57
C ALA A 364 -1.61 -12.83 -15.12
N CYS A 365 -2.67 -12.14 -15.54
CA CYS A 365 -4.04 -12.66 -15.51
C CYS A 365 -4.31 -13.45 -16.79
N SER A 366 -4.40 -14.78 -16.70
CA SER A 366 -4.69 -15.62 -17.87
C SER A 366 -6.09 -15.33 -18.42
N ALA A 367 -6.29 -15.58 -19.71
CA ALA A 367 -7.58 -15.46 -20.39
C ALA A 367 -8.66 -16.30 -19.69
N GLU A 368 -8.29 -17.48 -19.20
CA GLU A 368 -9.19 -18.33 -18.41
C GLU A 368 -9.48 -17.76 -17.02
N THR A 369 -8.50 -17.17 -16.35
CA THR A 369 -8.71 -16.51 -15.04
C THR A 369 -9.66 -15.35 -15.18
N GLU A 370 -9.41 -14.45 -16.14
CA GLU A 370 -10.28 -13.31 -16.42
C GLU A 370 -11.70 -13.76 -16.78
N ALA A 371 -11.84 -14.79 -17.61
CA ALA A 371 -13.14 -15.34 -17.99
C ALA A 371 -13.91 -15.91 -16.78
N ARG A 372 -13.23 -16.64 -15.89
CA ARG A 372 -13.82 -17.15 -14.66
C ARG A 372 -14.20 -16.03 -13.70
N THR A 373 -13.41 -14.98 -13.61
CA THR A 373 -13.77 -13.79 -12.82
C THR A 373 -15.04 -13.11 -13.35
N PHE A 374 -15.24 -13.06 -14.68
CA PHE A 374 -16.50 -12.59 -15.26
C PHE A 374 -17.68 -13.54 -15.04
N GLU A 375 -17.45 -14.85 -15.01
CA GLU A 375 -18.50 -15.85 -14.75
C GLU A 375 -18.94 -15.88 -13.29
N ALA A 376 -18.01 -15.58 -12.39
CA ALA A 376 -18.24 -15.50 -10.97
C ALA A 376 -18.67 -14.10 -10.50
N SER A 377 -19.04 -13.20 -11.42
CA SER A 377 -19.55 -11.87 -11.09
C SER A 377 -20.88 -11.98 -10.35
N GLY A 378 -21.01 -11.24 -9.25
CA GLY A 378 -22.20 -11.28 -8.41
C GLY A 378 -21.84 -11.20 -6.93
N GLY A 379 -22.77 -11.55 -6.05
CA GLY A 379 -22.53 -11.62 -4.60
C GLY A 379 -22.89 -10.35 -3.82
N LEU A 380 -23.14 -9.23 -4.49
CA LEU A 380 -23.71 -8.03 -3.88
C LEU A 380 -24.76 -7.42 -4.81
N PRO A 381 -26.03 -7.77 -4.63
CA PRO A 381 -27.10 -7.19 -5.42
C PRO A 381 -27.42 -5.76 -4.93
N THR A 382 -27.94 -4.90 -5.82
CA THR A 382 -28.21 -3.49 -5.52
C THR A 382 -29.09 -3.30 -4.27
N GLU A 383 -30.02 -4.20 -4.00
CA GLU A 383 -30.90 -4.13 -2.83
C GLU A 383 -30.15 -4.31 -1.50
N GLU A 384 -29.01 -5.01 -1.52
CA GLU A 384 -28.22 -5.32 -0.33
C GLU A 384 -27.20 -4.23 0.03
N VAL A 385 -26.97 -3.23 -0.83
CA VAL A 385 -26.07 -2.11 -0.49
C VAL A 385 -26.67 -1.13 0.52
N SER A 386 -27.99 -1.21 0.75
CA SER A 386 -28.70 -0.46 1.78
C SER A 386 -28.19 -0.73 3.20
N ALA A 387 -27.47 -1.84 3.42
CA ALA A 387 -26.85 -2.17 4.70
C ALA A 387 -25.47 -1.50 4.92
N ILE A 388 -24.92 -0.82 3.91
CA ILE A 388 -23.58 -0.23 3.95
C ILE A 388 -23.68 1.24 4.32
N ASN A 389 -23.22 1.62 5.52
CA ASN A 389 -23.36 2.99 6.00
C ASN A 389 -22.20 3.91 5.61
N ALA A 390 -21.08 3.38 5.09
CA ALA A 390 -19.97 4.21 4.65
C ALA A 390 -20.41 5.20 3.56
N PRO A 391 -20.10 6.50 3.68
CA PRO A 391 -20.36 7.47 2.63
C PRO A 391 -19.66 7.07 1.33
N ALA A 392 -20.41 7.07 0.23
CA ALA A 392 -19.92 6.54 -1.03
C ALA A 392 -20.37 7.40 -2.22
N THR A 393 -19.41 7.86 -3.02
CA THR A 393 -19.71 8.48 -4.31
C THR A 393 -19.58 7.45 -5.42
N VAL A 394 -20.68 7.19 -6.12
CA VAL A 394 -20.76 6.36 -7.31
C VAL A 394 -20.56 7.25 -8.54
N ALA A 395 -19.44 7.05 -9.22
CA ALA A 395 -19.04 7.77 -10.41
C ALA A 395 -19.32 6.96 -11.67
N ALA A 396 -19.75 7.61 -12.76
CA ALA A 396 -19.91 6.96 -14.06
C ALA A 396 -19.56 7.88 -15.23
N GLY A 397 -19.03 7.30 -16.30
CA GLY A 397 -18.83 7.96 -17.58
C GLY A 397 -20.09 7.97 -18.43
N THR A 398 -20.25 8.95 -19.31
CA THR A 398 -21.38 8.98 -20.26
C THR A 398 -21.04 8.39 -21.63
N ALA A 399 -19.76 8.16 -21.94
CA ALA A 399 -19.33 7.59 -23.21
C ALA A 399 -19.34 6.05 -23.18
N VAL A 400 -19.55 5.43 -24.34
CA VAL A 400 -19.53 3.97 -24.51
C VAL A 400 -18.29 3.56 -25.30
N ALA A 401 -17.36 2.84 -24.67
CA ALA A 401 -16.13 2.33 -25.30
C ALA A 401 -16.13 0.80 -25.49
N GLY A 402 -17.30 0.19 -25.77
CA GLY A 402 -17.39 -1.26 -25.93
C GLY A 402 -18.82 -1.81 -25.94
N VAL A 403 -18.96 -3.09 -25.59
CA VAL A 403 -20.23 -3.85 -25.66
C VAL A 403 -21.07 -3.75 -24.37
N SER A 404 -20.51 -3.23 -23.28
CA SER A 404 -21.18 -3.06 -21.99
C SER A 404 -21.01 -1.62 -21.47
N ASN A 405 -22.09 -1.05 -20.93
CA ASN A 405 -22.09 0.26 -20.27
C ASN A 405 -22.64 0.09 -18.84
N PRO A 406 -21.80 -0.28 -17.86
CA PRO A 406 -22.26 -0.44 -16.48
C PRO A 406 -22.60 0.89 -15.81
N GLY A 407 -22.14 2.02 -16.36
CA GLY A 407 -22.47 3.37 -15.86
C GLY A 407 -23.97 3.66 -15.76
N ILE A 408 -24.82 2.97 -16.55
CA ILE A 408 -26.28 3.13 -16.48
C ILE A 408 -26.88 2.74 -15.12
N PHE A 409 -26.19 1.89 -14.36
CA PHE A 409 -26.64 1.44 -13.03
C PHE A 409 -26.21 2.40 -11.91
N GLY A 410 -25.27 3.31 -12.18
CA GLY A 410 -24.70 4.22 -11.19
C GLY A 410 -25.73 4.99 -10.36
N PRO A 411 -26.74 5.64 -10.97
CA PRO A 411 -27.77 6.35 -10.21
C PRO A 411 -28.56 5.46 -9.25
N ALA A 412 -28.95 4.26 -9.68
CA ALA A 412 -29.70 3.33 -8.85
C ALA A 412 -28.86 2.78 -7.68
N ILE A 413 -27.56 2.55 -7.90
CA ILE A 413 -26.64 2.13 -6.84
C ILE A 413 -26.47 3.26 -5.81
N ALA A 414 -26.26 4.50 -6.26
CA ALA A 414 -26.14 5.65 -5.38
C ALA A 414 -27.42 5.89 -4.56
N GLU A 415 -28.60 5.74 -5.17
CA GLU A 415 -29.88 5.87 -4.48
C GLU A 415 -30.09 4.77 -3.43
N ALA A 416 -29.61 3.55 -3.69
CA ALA A 416 -29.73 2.42 -2.76
C ALA A 416 -28.77 2.51 -1.56
N LEU A 417 -27.68 3.28 -1.67
CA LEU A 417 -26.73 3.52 -0.59
C LEU A 417 -27.28 4.59 0.38
N PRO A 418 -27.32 4.33 1.70
CA PRO A 418 -27.83 5.28 2.70
C PRO A 418 -27.17 6.67 2.66
N GLN A 419 -25.88 6.70 2.34
CA GLN A 419 -25.06 7.91 2.18
C GLN A 419 -24.45 7.99 0.79
N GLY A 420 -25.21 7.53 -0.22
CA GLY A 420 -24.78 7.51 -1.61
C GLY A 420 -24.88 8.86 -2.31
N ARG A 421 -23.92 9.14 -3.18
CA ARG A 421 -23.97 10.26 -4.14
C ARG A 421 -23.66 9.76 -5.53
N PHE A 422 -24.29 10.34 -6.53
CA PHE A 422 -24.00 10.05 -7.93
C PHE A 422 -23.22 11.20 -8.56
N LEU A 423 -22.15 10.86 -9.28
CA LEU A 423 -21.32 11.80 -10.04
C LEU A 423 -21.17 11.31 -11.48
N SER A 424 -21.52 12.15 -12.46
CA SER A 424 -21.30 11.84 -13.87
C SER A 424 -20.07 12.56 -14.43
N PHE A 425 -19.37 11.87 -15.33
CA PHE A 425 -18.28 12.44 -16.13
C PHE A 425 -18.67 12.45 -17.60
N GLU A 426 -18.79 13.64 -18.17
CA GLU A 426 -19.03 13.77 -19.60
C GLU A 426 -17.83 13.25 -20.41
N ASN A 427 -18.12 12.46 -21.45
CA ASN A 427 -17.15 11.97 -22.43
C ASN A 427 -16.10 10.96 -21.92
N LEU A 428 -16.15 10.56 -20.64
CA LEU A 428 -15.38 9.42 -20.15
C LEU A 428 -16.15 8.13 -20.37
N SER A 429 -15.45 7.04 -20.66
CA SER A 429 -16.04 5.71 -20.75
C SER A 429 -15.88 4.93 -19.45
N HIS A 430 -16.22 3.63 -19.46
CA HIS A 430 -15.88 2.72 -18.36
C HIS A 430 -14.41 2.82 -17.93
N PHE A 431 -13.50 3.14 -18.86
CA PHE A 431 -12.07 3.30 -18.56
C PHE A 431 -11.69 4.68 -18.02
N GLY A 432 -12.64 5.53 -17.62
CA GLY A 432 -12.39 6.90 -17.16
C GLY A 432 -11.19 7.09 -16.22
N PRO A 433 -11.00 6.26 -15.17
CA PRO A 433 -9.82 6.34 -14.28
C PRO A 433 -8.46 6.15 -14.98
N LEU A 434 -8.46 5.54 -16.17
CA LEU A 434 -7.31 5.22 -16.99
C LEU A 434 -7.24 6.07 -18.29
N GLU A 435 -8.37 6.61 -18.74
CA GLU A 435 -8.49 7.57 -19.86
C GLU A 435 -8.06 8.98 -19.43
N ALA A 436 -8.60 9.44 -18.30
CA ALA A 436 -8.37 10.79 -17.77
C ALA A 436 -8.06 10.73 -16.26
N PRO A 437 -6.97 10.06 -15.85
CA PRO A 437 -6.64 9.82 -14.44
C PRO A 437 -6.62 11.09 -13.60
N GLY A 438 -6.06 12.20 -14.10
CA GLY A 438 -6.03 13.46 -13.33
C GLY A 438 -7.42 14.05 -13.07
N VAL A 439 -8.35 13.92 -14.02
CA VAL A 439 -9.73 14.41 -13.88
C VAL A 439 -10.50 13.58 -12.85
N VAL A 440 -10.38 12.26 -12.93
CA VAL A 440 -11.03 11.34 -11.99
C VAL A 440 -10.40 11.47 -10.60
N ALA A 441 -9.07 11.60 -10.50
CA ALA A 441 -8.38 11.80 -9.23
C ALA A 441 -8.79 13.11 -8.54
N ALA A 442 -8.88 14.22 -9.26
CA ALA A 442 -9.31 15.50 -8.69
C ALA A 442 -10.74 15.43 -8.12
N ALA A 443 -11.64 14.72 -8.81
CA ALA A 443 -12.97 14.45 -8.28
C ALA A 443 -12.92 13.53 -7.06
N ALA A 444 -12.13 12.45 -7.09
CA ALA A 444 -11.98 11.55 -5.96
C ALA A 444 -11.45 12.27 -4.71
N VAL A 445 -10.45 13.14 -4.84
CA VAL A 445 -9.93 13.96 -3.71
C VAL A 445 -11.06 14.77 -3.08
N ARG A 446 -11.83 15.50 -3.90
CA ARG A 446 -12.94 16.32 -3.40
C ARG A 446 -13.98 15.48 -2.65
N GLU A 447 -14.43 14.39 -3.25
CA GLU A 447 -15.49 13.56 -2.66
C GLU A 447 -15.03 12.77 -1.42
N LEU A 448 -13.75 12.38 -1.37
CA LEU A 448 -13.17 11.64 -0.25
C LEU A 448 -12.79 12.57 0.92
N LEU A 449 -12.31 13.79 0.69
CA LEU A 449 -11.86 14.68 1.77
C LEU A 449 -12.91 15.71 2.21
N GLU A 450 -13.73 16.21 1.28
CA GLU A 450 -14.63 17.34 1.53
C GLU A 450 -16.11 16.92 1.57
N GLY A 451 -16.41 15.68 1.19
CA GLY A 451 -17.76 15.19 1.00
C GLY A 451 -18.59 15.12 2.27
#